data_AF-A0A2C5XDK5-F1
#
_entry.id   AF-A0A2C5XDK5-F1
#
_cell.length_a   1.000
_cell.length_b   1.000
_cell.length_c   1.000
_cell.angle_alpha   90.00
_cell.angle_beta   90.00
_cell.angle_gamma   90.00
#
_symmetry.space_group_name_H-M   'P 1'
#
loop_
_entity.id
_entity.type
_entity.pdbx_description
1 polymer ?
#
loop_
_entity_poly.entity_id
_entity_poly.type
_entity_poly.pdbx_seq_one_letter_code
_entity_poly.pdbx_strand_id
1 'polypeptide(L)'
;MDWTADHISMYFFPRGSIPEDITNEEPNPATWGTPAARFNGGPSCDITSHFQEHNLIFNTDFCGDWAGSVWKWDERLTALAKKCQDFVGAHPESYTEAYWTINSVKVYKATTEEVPQAQPTGVLPTGVSTTHTAMATNTFTA
;
A
#
# COMPACT_ATOMS: atom_id res chain seq x y z
N MET A 1 -0.64 2.26 2.65
CA MET A 1 -1.27 1.56 1.50
C MET A 1 -2.75 1.87 1.56
N ASP A 2 -3.33 2.25 0.43
CA ASP A 2 -4.78 2.38 0.25
C ASP A 2 -5.21 1.29 -0.74
N TRP A 3 -6.12 0.41 -0.34
CA TRP A 3 -6.55 -0.75 -1.12
C TRP A 3 -8.07 -0.77 -1.22
N THR A 4 -8.56 -0.70 -2.47
CA THR A 4 -9.97 -0.71 -2.84
C THR A 4 -10.22 -1.77 -3.92
N ALA A 5 -11.48 -1.91 -4.36
CA ALA A 5 -11.81 -2.74 -5.52
C ALA A 5 -11.21 -2.20 -6.84
N ASP A 6 -10.89 -0.90 -6.91
CA ASP A 6 -10.44 -0.24 -8.13
C ASP A 6 -8.92 -0.07 -8.19
N HIS A 7 -8.22 -0.08 -7.06
CA HIS A 7 -6.78 0.13 -7.03
C HIS A 7 -6.10 -0.36 -5.76
N ILE A 8 -4.78 -0.51 -5.85
CA ILE A 8 -3.85 -0.54 -4.72
C ILE A 8 -2.88 0.63 -4.90
N SER A 9 -2.86 1.55 -3.95
CA SER A 9 -1.98 2.72 -3.94
C SER A 9 -1.00 2.66 -2.77
N MET A 10 0.27 2.91 -3.05
CA MET A 10 1.37 2.91 -2.07
C MET A 10 1.92 4.32 -1.91
N TYR A 11 1.99 4.78 -0.66
CA TYR A 11 2.50 6.09 -0.30
C TYR A 11 3.75 5.94 0.56
N PHE A 12 4.71 6.83 0.34
CA PHE A 12 5.90 6.98 1.18
C PHE A 12 5.99 8.45 1.60
N PHE A 13 5.99 8.67 2.91
CA PHE A 13 6.14 9.99 3.49
C PHE A 13 7.49 10.05 4.22
N PRO A 14 8.45 10.86 3.74
CA PRO A 14 9.66 11.15 4.49
C PRO A 14 9.34 11.69 5.89
N ARG A 15 10.27 11.52 6.83
CA ARG A 15 10.11 12.11 8.17
C ARG A 15 10.04 13.64 8.05
N GLY A 16 9.07 14.24 8.73
CA GLY A 16 8.78 15.67 8.65
C GLY A 16 7.73 16.06 7.59
N SER A 17 7.27 15.13 6.76
CA SER A 17 6.24 15.35 5.74
C SER A 17 5.13 14.30 5.78
N ILE A 18 4.84 13.79 6.98
CA ILE A 18 3.72 12.87 7.22
C ILE A 18 2.43 13.70 7.28
N PRO A 19 1.39 13.38 6.49
CA PRO A 19 0.08 14.01 6.58
C PRO A 19 -0.50 13.99 8.00
N GLU A 20 -1.12 15.11 8.41
CA GLU A 20 -1.61 15.30 9.79
C GLU A 20 -2.73 14.33 10.16
N ASP A 21 -3.57 14.00 9.18
CA ASP A 21 -4.67 13.04 9.31
C ASP A 21 -4.17 11.63 9.66
N ILE A 22 -2.98 11.22 9.19
CA ILE A 22 -2.33 9.96 9.61
C ILE A 22 -1.92 10.03 11.08
N THR A 23 -1.33 11.15 11.51
CA THR A 23 -0.90 11.31 12.91
C THR A 23 -2.07 11.45 13.88
N ASN A 24 -3.19 11.99 13.41
CA ASN A 24 -4.45 12.12 14.15
C ASN A 24 -5.31 10.84 14.11
N GLU A 25 -4.82 9.77 13.49
CA GLU A 25 -5.52 8.47 13.37
C GLU A 25 -6.83 8.53 12.57
N GLU A 26 -6.99 9.52 11.69
CA GLU A 26 -8.14 9.73 10.81
C GLU A 26 -7.69 9.77 9.34
N PRO A 27 -7.00 8.74 8.83
CA PRO A 27 -6.34 8.81 7.52
C PRO A 27 -7.34 9.01 6.38
N ASN A 28 -7.08 9.95 5.48
CA ASN A 28 -7.83 10.22 4.26
C ASN A 28 -6.89 10.25 3.03
N PRO A 29 -6.73 9.10 2.35
CA PRO A 29 -5.85 8.97 1.18
C PRO A 29 -6.15 9.93 0.02
N ALA A 30 -7.37 10.47 -0.09
CA ALA A 30 -7.74 11.41 -1.15
C ALA A 30 -6.97 12.74 -1.05
N THR A 31 -6.42 13.05 0.12
CA THR A 31 -5.69 14.31 0.39
C THR A 31 -4.17 14.16 0.27
N TRP A 32 -3.65 12.94 0.14
CA TRP A 32 -2.21 12.65 0.20
C TRP A 32 -1.43 12.93 -1.10
N GLY A 33 -2.12 13.33 -2.16
CA GLY A 33 -1.52 13.63 -3.46
C GLY A 33 -1.14 12.38 -4.26
N THR A 34 -0.06 12.47 -5.04
CA THR A 34 0.35 11.38 -5.95
C THR A 34 1.04 10.26 -5.18
N PRO A 35 0.57 9.00 -5.30
CA PRO A 35 1.23 7.85 -4.68
C PRO A 35 2.59 7.55 -5.33
N ALA A 36 3.49 6.94 -4.58
CA ALA A 36 4.78 6.46 -5.09
C ALA A 36 4.61 5.31 -6.10
N ALA A 37 3.57 4.49 -5.91
CA ALA A 37 3.14 3.49 -6.87
C ALA A 37 1.61 3.35 -6.85
N ARG A 38 1.01 3.15 -8.02
CA ARG A 38 -0.42 2.91 -8.16
C ARG A 38 -0.66 1.75 -9.12
N PHE A 39 -1.36 0.74 -8.63
CA PHE A 39 -1.79 -0.43 -9.39
C PHE A 39 -3.30 -0.30 -9.61
N ASN A 40 -3.69 0.08 -10.82
CA ASN A 40 -5.10 0.27 -11.16
C ASN A 40 -5.72 -1.04 -11.63
N GLY A 41 -6.93 -1.30 -11.16
CA GLY A 41 -7.86 -2.24 -11.78
C GLY A 41 -8.49 -1.65 -13.05
N GLY A 42 -9.45 -2.39 -13.60
CA GLY A 42 -10.22 -2.00 -14.77
C GLY A 42 -10.67 -3.21 -15.58
N PRO A 43 -11.10 -3.02 -16.84
CA PRO A 43 -11.64 -4.11 -17.66
C PRO A 43 -10.69 -5.30 -17.87
N SER A 44 -9.38 -5.08 -17.75
CA SER A 44 -8.34 -6.11 -17.90
C SER A 44 -7.75 -6.60 -16.59
N CYS A 45 -8.17 -6.07 -15.44
CA CYS A 45 -7.66 -6.46 -14.13
C CYS A 45 -8.72 -6.21 -13.05
N ASP A 46 -9.32 -7.29 -12.56
CA ASP A 46 -10.19 -7.25 -11.40
C ASP A 46 -9.33 -7.47 -10.14
N ILE A 47 -9.08 -6.39 -9.39
CA ILE A 47 -8.29 -6.42 -8.15
C ILE A 47 -8.91 -7.39 -7.13
N THR A 48 -10.24 -7.41 -7.02
CA THR A 48 -10.93 -8.23 -6.02
C THR A 48 -10.83 -9.73 -6.29
N SER A 49 -10.63 -10.11 -7.56
CA SER A 49 -10.42 -11.52 -7.94
C SER A 49 -9.00 -12.02 -7.67
N HIS A 50 -8.02 -11.13 -7.55
CA HIS A 50 -6.60 -11.47 -7.44
C HIS A 50 -6.05 -11.32 -6.02
N PHE A 51 -6.65 -10.45 -5.19
CA PHE A 51 -6.18 -10.15 -3.85
C PHE A 51 -7.27 -10.46 -2.82
N GLN A 52 -6.95 -11.34 -1.87
CA GLN A 52 -7.81 -11.73 -0.74
C GLN A 52 -7.23 -11.18 0.57
N GLU A 53 -7.83 -11.50 1.71
CA GLU A 53 -7.35 -11.07 3.01
C GLU A 53 -5.84 -11.36 3.19
N HIS A 54 -5.04 -10.30 3.33
CA HIS A 54 -3.59 -10.41 3.45
C HIS A 54 -3.14 -10.54 4.90
N ASN A 55 -2.05 -11.27 5.10
CA ASN A 55 -1.25 -11.22 6.32
C ASN A 55 -0.13 -10.18 6.17
N LEU A 56 0.09 -9.38 7.21
CA LEU A 56 1.23 -8.47 7.25
C LEU A 56 2.49 -9.24 7.66
N ILE A 57 3.54 -9.18 6.85
CA ILE A 57 4.80 -9.91 7.07
C ILE A 57 5.96 -8.91 7.11
N PHE A 58 6.73 -8.93 8.18
CA PHE A 58 8.04 -8.27 8.28
C PHE A 58 9.11 -9.34 8.24
N ASN A 59 10.05 -9.24 7.30
CA ASN A 59 11.09 -10.23 7.09
C ASN A 59 12.37 -9.55 6.56
N THR A 60 13.52 -10.07 6.99
CA THR A 60 14.82 -9.80 6.38
C THR A 60 15.42 -11.17 6.04
N ASP A 61 15.44 -11.51 4.76
CA ASP A 61 16.06 -12.75 4.26
C ASP A 61 17.39 -12.42 3.58
N PHE A 62 18.23 -13.44 3.43
CA PHE A 62 19.53 -13.32 2.81
C PHE A 62 19.63 -14.17 1.56
N CYS A 63 20.15 -13.56 0.50
CA CYS A 63 20.36 -14.20 -0.80
C CYS A 63 19.05 -14.70 -1.42
N GLY A 64 18.66 -15.94 -1.15
CA GLY A 64 17.50 -16.58 -1.74
C GLY A 64 17.44 -16.50 -3.26
N ASP A 65 16.22 -16.67 -3.78
CA ASP A 65 15.95 -16.71 -5.21
C ASP A 65 16.27 -15.39 -5.91
N TRP A 66 16.12 -14.25 -5.22
CA TRP A 66 16.36 -12.94 -5.83
C TRP A 66 17.77 -12.43 -5.57
N ALA A 67 18.08 -11.97 -4.35
CA ALA A 67 19.35 -11.30 -4.05
C ALA A 67 20.56 -12.21 -4.37
N GLY A 68 20.43 -13.51 -4.12
CA GLY A 68 21.44 -14.52 -4.46
C GLY A 68 21.63 -14.67 -5.96
N SER A 69 20.54 -14.71 -6.73
CA SER A 69 20.59 -14.86 -8.19
C SER A 69 21.18 -13.64 -8.90
N VAL A 70 20.92 -12.44 -8.38
CA VAL A 70 21.44 -11.19 -8.98
C VAL A 70 22.83 -10.82 -8.50
N TRP A 71 23.31 -11.42 -7.40
CA TRP A 71 24.65 -11.19 -6.84
C TRP A 71 25.76 -11.23 -7.89
N LYS A 72 25.72 -12.25 -8.77
CA LYS A 72 26.74 -12.47 -9.81
C LYS A 72 26.84 -11.34 -10.84
N TRP A 73 25.84 -10.48 -10.93
CA TRP A 73 25.79 -9.37 -11.88
C TRP A 73 26.31 -8.06 -11.29
N ASP A 74 26.58 -8.00 -9.98
CA ASP A 74 27.17 -6.83 -9.34
C ASP A 74 28.65 -7.08 -9.06
N GLU A 75 29.53 -6.41 -9.82
CA GLU A 75 30.98 -6.53 -9.67
C GLU A 75 31.45 -6.12 -8.28
N ARG A 76 30.77 -5.17 -7.62
CA ARG A 76 31.11 -4.75 -6.26
C ARG A 76 30.85 -5.86 -5.25
N LEU A 77 29.80 -6.64 -5.45
CA LEU A 77 29.46 -7.77 -4.58
C LEU A 77 30.35 -8.99 -4.88
N THR A 78 30.59 -9.29 -6.15
CA THR A 78 31.45 -10.42 -6.56
C THR A 78 32.95 -10.23 -6.26
N ALA A 79 33.37 -8.99 -5.99
CA ALA A 79 34.67 -8.66 -5.43
C ALA A 79 34.79 -9.04 -3.94
N LEU A 80 33.68 -9.00 -3.19
CA LEU A 80 33.63 -9.39 -1.77
C LEU A 80 33.59 -10.93 -1.61
N ALA A 81 32.70 -11.59 -2.35
CA ALA A 81 32.66 -13.05 -2.43
C ALA A 81 32.04 -13.51 -3.76
N LYS A 82 32.43 -14.70 -4.25
CA LYS A 82 31.90 -15.22 -5.52
C LYS A 82 30.42 -15.57 -5.48
N LYS A 83 29.91 -15.98 -4.31
CA LYS A 83 28.48 -16.25 -4.08
C LYS A 83 27.99 -15.44 -2.88
N CYS A 84 26.72 -15.07 -2.91
CA CYS A 84 26.07 -14.34 -1.83
C CYS A 84 26.15 -15.10 -0.49
N GLN A 85 25.92 -16.41 -0.51
CA GLN A 85 25.92 -17.24 0.70
C GLN A 85 27.30 -17.30 1.36
N ASP A 86 28.37 -17.26 0.56
CA ASP A 86 29.75 -17.25 1.07
C ASP A 86 30.01 -15.95 1.84
N PHE A 87 29.52 -14.82 1.33
CA PHE A 87 29.64 -13.54 2.03
C PHE A 87 28.80 -13.53 3.32
N VAL A 88 27.52 -13.90 3.21
CA VAL A 88 26.59 -13.88 4.36
C VAL A 88 27.01 -14.81 5.48
N GLY A 89 27.50 -16.01 5.16
CA GLY A 89 27.97 -16.97 6.16
C GLY A 89 29.27 -16.56 6.86
N ALA A 90 30.10 -15.71 6.23
CA ALA A 90 31.43 -15.37 6.72
C ALA A 90 31.54 -13.97 7.35
N HIS A 91 30.58 -13.07 7.11
CA HIS A 91 30.67 -11.65 7.49
C HIS A 91 29.51 -11.15 8.36
N PRO A 92 29.24 -11.75 9.54
CA PRO A 92 28.12 -11.34 10.40
C PRO A 92 28.17 -9.87 10.82
N GLU A 93 29.36 -9.28 10.91
CA GLU A 93 29.58 -7.86 11.24
C GLU A 93 28.93 -6.89 10.23
N SER A 94 28.70 -7.34 9.00
CA SER A 94 28.12 -6.51 7.93
C SER A 94 26.62 -6.26 8.09
N TYR A 95 25.96 -6.91 9.04
CA TYR A 95 24.49 -6.89 9.19
C TYR A 95 24.02 -6.20 10.48
N THR A 96 24.89 -5.46 11.14
CA THR A 96 24.54 -4.69 12.36
C THR A 96 23.42 -3.67 12.13
N GLU A 97 23.29 -3.14 10.91
CA GLU A 97 22.22 -2.22 10.50
C GLU A 97 21.05 -2.91 9.77
N ALA A 98 21.02 -4.25 9.70
CA ALA A 98 19.98 -5.01 9.00
C ALA A 98 18.78 -5.33 9.92
N TYR A 99 18.18 -4.31 10.54
CA TYR A 99 17.04 -4.45 11.46
C TYR A 99 15.90 -3.48 11.14
N TRP A 100 14.71 -3.79 11.69
CA TRP A 100 13.55 -2.91 11.64
C TRP A 100 13.29 -2.29 13.00
N THR A 101 13.19 -0.97 13.06
CA THR A 101 12.59 -0.24 14.19
C THR A 101 11.24 0.31 13.76
N ILE A 102 10.17 -0.28 14.28
CA ILE A 102 8.79 0.00 13.88
C ILE A 102 8.09 0.75 15.03
N ASN A 103 7.69 2.00 14.78
CA ASN A 103 6.95 2.79 15.78
C ASN A 103 5.51 2.29 15.96
N SER A 104 4.82 2.00 14.86
CA SER A 104 3.44 1.50 14.89
C SER A 104 3.04 0.85 13.57
N VAL A 105 2.16 -0.13 13.65
CA VAL A 105 1.40 -0.66 12.51
C VAL A 105 -0.08 -0.44 12.83
N LYS A 106 -0.78 0.28 11.97
CA LYS A 106 -2.21 0.57 12.11
C LYS A 106 -2.91 0.18 10.81
N VAL A 107 -4.01 -0.54 10.93
CA VAL A 107 -4.84 -0.98 9.81
C VAL A 107 -6.19 -0.32 10.00
N TYR A 108 -6.70 0.31 8.95
CA TYR A 108 -7.99 0.97 8.98
C TYR A 108 -8.89 0.36 7.92
N LYS A 109 -10.19 0.29 8.22
CA LYS A 109 -11.20 -0.09 7.25
C LYS A 109 -12.02 1.14 6.88
N ALA A 110 -12.19 1.39 5.59
CA ALA A 110 -13.13 2.40 5.14
C ALA A 110 -14.55 1.97 5.54
N THR A 111 -15.23 2.79 6.33
CA THR A 111 -16.67 2.67 6.52
C THR A 111 -17.33 3.46 5.40
N THR A 112 -17.97 2.76 4.47
CA THR A 112 -19.00 3.38 3.64
C THR A 112 -20.16 3.69 4.58
N GLU A 113 -20.23 4.91 5.11
CA GLU A 113 -21.51 5.43 5.56
C GLU A 113 -22.38 5.55 4.32
N GLU A 114 -23.30 4.58 4.13
CA GLU A 114 -24.46 4.82 3.29
C GLU A 114 -25.19 6.01 3.89
N VAL A 115 -24.97 7.20 3.32
CA VAL A 115 -25.86 8.33 3.56
C VAL A 115 -27.26 7.83 3.21
N PRO A 116 -28.22 7.76 4.16
CA PRO A 116 -29.57 7.38 3.83
C PRO A 116 -30.04 8.30 2.71
N GLN A 117 -30.25 7.75 1.51
CA GLN A 117 -30.80 8.55 0.42
C GLN A 117 -32.12 9.11 0.94
N ALA A 118 -32.20 10.43 1.13
CA ALA A 118 -33.47 11.09 1.30
C ALA A 118 -34.27 10.82 0.02
N GLN A 119 -35.19 9.85 0.11
CA GLN A 119 -36.07 9.46 -0.98
C GLN A 119 -36.90 10.71 -1.36
N PRO A 120 -36.77 11.25 -2.59
CA PRO A 120 -37.61 12.36 -2.97
C PRO A 120 -39.06 11.86 -3.03
N THR A 121 -39.92 12.38 -2.16
CA THR A 121 -41.38 12.10 -2.15
C THR A 121 -42.13 12.78 -3.31
N GLY A 122 -41.45 13.06 -4.42
CA GLY A 122 -42.01 13.74 -5.58
C GLY A 122 -41.91 12.87 -6.83
N VAL A 123 -43.04 12.59 -7.46
CA VAL A 123 -43.11 11.94 -8.78
C VAL A 123 -42.39 12.85 -9.79
N LEU A 124 -41.27 12.41 -10.34
CA LEU A 124 -40.55 13.12 -11.40
C LEU A 124 -41.16 12.83 -12.78
N PRO A 125 -41.19 13.79 -13.72
CA PRO A 125 -41.58 13.54 -15.11
C PRO A 125 -40.55 12.64 -15.81
N THR A 126 -41.00 11.78 -16.71
CA THR A 126 -40.16 10.92 -17.55
C THR A 126 -39.24 11.77 -18.44
N GLY A 127 -37.93 11.76 -18.18
CA GLY A 127 -36.94 12.23 -19.16
C GLY A 127 -35.65 12.88 -18.67
N VAL A 128 -35.34 12.93 -17.37
CA VAL A 128 -34.07 13.55 -16.90
C VAL A 128 -33.15 12.49 -16.30
N SER A 129 -32.02 12.26 -16.97
CA SER A 129 -30.90 11.49 -16.43
C SER A 129 -30.08 12.40 -15.52
N THR A 130 -30.20 12.22 -14.21
CA THR A 130 -29.31 12.86 -13.22
C THR A 130 -28.15 11.92 -12.91
N THR A 131 -26.97 12.23 -13.44
CA THR A 131 -25.70 11.68 -12.95
C THR A 131 -25.45 12.23 -11.54
N HIS A 132 -25.70 11.40 -10.52
CA HIS A 132 -25.26 11.68 -9.15
C HIS A 132 -23.79 11.28 -9.02
N THR A 133 -22.90 12.27 -8.99
CA THR A 133 -21.54 12.07 -8.48
C THR A 133 -21.62 12.06 -6.96
N ALA A 134 -21.67 10.88 -6.35
CA ALA A 134 -21.51 10.75 -4.91
C ALA A 134 -20.03 11.02 -4.58
N MET A 135 -19.76 12.09 -3.83
CA MET A 135 -18.47 12.22 -3.14
C MET A 135 -18.54 11.34 -1.90
N ALA A 136 -18.00 10.12 -2.01
CA ALA A 136 -17.81 9.27 -0.84
C ALA A 136 -16.74 9.92 0.06
N THR A 137 -17.15 10.37 1.23
CA THR A 137 -16.21 10.73 2.30
C THR A 137 -15.92 9.42 3.03
N ASN A 138 -14.76 8.82 2.76
CA ASN A 138 -14.37 7.60 3.45
C ASN A 138 -13.89 7.98 4.85
N THR A 139 -14.70 7.69 5.85
CA THR A 139 -14.24 7.61 7.25
C THR A 139 -13.52 6.29 7.44
N PHE A 140 -12.40 6.32 8.14
CA PHE A 140 -11.56 5.14 8.40
C PHE A 140 -11.55 4.89 9.91
N THR A 141 -12.01 3.72 10.33
CA THR A 141 -11.96 3.30 11.73
C THR A 141 -10.85 2.27 11.94
N ALA A 142 -10.21 2.34 13.11
CA ALA A 142 -9.22 1.36 13.57
C ALA A 142 -9.84 0.02 13.98
#